data_AF-A0A414R541-F1
#
_entry.id   AF-A0A414R541-F1
#
_cell.length_a   1.000
_cell.length_b   1.000
_cell.length_c   1.000
_cell.angle_alpha   90.00
_cell.angle_beta   90.00
_cell.angle_gamma   90.00
#
_symmetry.space_group_name_H-M   'P 1'
#
loop_
_entity.id
_entity.type
_entity.pdbx_description
1 polymer ?
#
loop_
_entity_poly.entity_id
_entity_poly.type
_entity_poly.pdbx_seq_one_letter_code
_entity_poly.pdbx_strand_id
1 'polypeptide(L)'
;MIGKIILAITGIGAGFIISAGVFALITSTGIITRFADKTHTAKSIQLYETIVIAGGILWNIFWIMESHFKFTGQPAKIFQGIMGLCQGIFVGYLAVALAEALNGTAIFARRAKLQMGLSFIVLSVAVGKVLASLLQFYNDWVN
;
A
#
# COMPACT_ATOMS: atom_id res chain seq x y z
N MET A 1 26.19 -22.54 -10.53
CA MET A 1 26.28 -22.04 -9.13
C MET A 1 26.10 -20.52 -9.06
N ILE A 2 26.83 -19.74 -9.88
CA ILE A 2 26.69 -18.26 -9.99
C ILE A 2 25.23 -17.79 -10.15
N GLY A 3 24.45 -18.42 -11.03
CA GLY A 3 23.07 -18.01 -11.28
C GLY A 3 22.15 -18.12 -10.07
N LYS A 4 22.36 -19.14 -9.20
CA LYS A 4 21.58 -19.31 -7.96
C LYS A 4 21.91 -18.24 -6.91
N ILE A 5 23.17 -17.82 -6.87
CA ILE A 5 23.64 -16.76 -5.97
C ILE A 5 23.07 -15.41 -6.41
N ILE A 6 23.09 -15.12 -7.71
CA ILE A 6 22.47 -13.91 -8.26
C ILE A 6 20.97 -13.90 -7.97
N LEU A 7 20.27 -15.01 -8.21
CA LEU A 7 18.84 -15.14 -7.93
C LEU A 7 18.51 -14.91 -6.45
N ALA A 8 19.35 -15.44 -5.55
CA ALA A 8 19.19 -15.27 -4.10
C ALA A 8 19.38 -13.79 -3.69
N ILE A 9 20.40 -13.12 -4.22
CA ILE A 9 20.65 -11.70 -3.94
C ILE A 9 19.51 -10.83 -4.48
N THR A 10 19.05 -11.07 -5.71
CA THR A 10 17.93 -10.31 -6.29
C THR A 10 16.62 -10.58 -5.55
N GLY A 11 16.38 -11.82 -5.11
CA GLY A 11 15.20 -12.18 -4.33
C GLY A 11 15.16 -11.48 -2.96
N ILE A 12 16.30 -11.47 -2.25
CA ILE A 12 16.44 -10.76 -0.98
C ILE A 12 16.29 -9.25 -1.18
N GLY A 13 16.96 -8.69 -2.19
CA GLY A 13 16.87 -7.26 -2.51
C GLY A 13 15.45 -6.82 -2.86
N ALA A 14 14.75 -7.60 -3.68
CA ALA A 14 13.35 -7.35 -4.01
C ALA A 14 12.46 -7.42 -2.76
N GLY A 15 12.67 -8.41 -1.88
CA GLY A 15 11.95 -8.53 -0.62
C GLY A 15 12.11 -7.30 0.29
N PHE A 16 13.33 -6.78 0.43
CA PHE A 16 13.58 -5.56 1.20
C PHE A 16 12.87 -4.34 0.61
N ILE A 17 12.92 -4.15 -0.70
CA ILE A 17 12.27 -3.02 -1.38
C ILE A 17 10.75 -3.08 -1.18
N ILE A 18 10.14 -4.26 -1.35
CA ILE A 18 8.69 -4.44 -1.18
C ILE A 18 8.29 -4.19 0.28
N SER A 19 9.02 -4.75 1.26
CA SER A 19 8.75 -4.53 2.68
C SER A 19 8.88 -3.07 3.08
N ALA A 20 9.93 -2.40 2.60
CA ALA A 20 10.14 -0.96 2.85
C ALA A 20 9.00 -0.12 2.26
N GLY A 21 8.55 -0.43 1.03
CA GLY A 21 7.45 0.27 0.38
C GLY A 21 6.13 0.11 1.13
N VAL A 22 5.77 -1.12 1.53
CA VAL A 22 4.53 -1.38 2.29
C VAL A 22 4.58 -0.71 3.66
N PHE A 23 5.70 -0.81 4.37
CA PHE A 23 5.85 -0.17 5.68
C PHE A 23 5.79 1.36 5.58
N ALA A 24 6.47 1.95 4.57
CA ALA A 24 6.42 3.38 4.31
C ALA A 24 5.00 3.85 3.99
N LEU A 25 4.25 3.09 3.20
CA LEU A 25 2.84 3.39 2.90
C LEU A 25 2.02 3.40 4.19
N ILE A 26 2.03 2.32 4.97
CA ILE A 26 1.19 2.18 6.17
C ILE A 26 1.52 3.28 7.20
N THR A 27 2.80 3.57 7.41
CA THR A 27 3.25 4.61 8.34
C THR A 27 2.95 6.01 7.83
N SER A 28 3.20 6.31 6.54
CA SER A 28 2.93 7.64 5.95
C SER A 28 1.45 7.95 5.86
N THR A 29 0.59 6.95 5.67
CA THR A 29 -0.87 7.18 5.66
C THR A 29 -1.42 7.41 7.07
N GLY A 30 -0.59 7.27 8.12
CA GLY A 30 -1.01 7.50 9.51
C GLY A 30 -2.03 6.46 10.00
N ILE A 31 -2.04 5.26 9.40
CA ILE A 31 -3.02 4.23 9.72
C ILE A 31 -2.91 3.85 11.20
N ILE A 32 -1.70 3.49 11.60
CA ILE A 32 -1.39 3.01 12.94
C ILE A 32 -1.63 4.08 14.00
N THR A 33 -1.20 5.32 13.73
CA THR A 33 -1.30 6.43 14.69
C THR A 33 -2.74 6.85 14.93
N ARG A 34 -3.60 6.85 13.90
CA ARG A 34 -5.05 7.13 14.03
C ARG A 34 -5.80 6.04 14.78
N PHE A 35 -5.45 4.76 14.57
CA PHE A 35 -6.04 3.68 15.35
C PHE A 35 -5.65 3.79 16.82
N ALA A 36 -4.38 4.09 17.11
CA ALA A 36 -3.91 4.29 18.48
C ALA A 36 -4.54 5.51 19.16
N ASP A 37 -4.80 6.58 18.40
CA ASP A 37 -5.48 7.78 18.88
C ASP A 37 -6.95 7.50 19.23
N LYS A 38 -7.68 6.79 18.36
CA LYS A 38 -9.10 6.47 18.57
C LYS A 38 -9.34 5.45 19.69
N THR A 39 -8.38 4.58 19.98
CA THR A 39 -8.44 3.64 21.11
C THR A 39 -7.83 4.21 22.39
N HIS A 40 -7.41 5.49 22.38
CA HIS A 40 -6.69 6.14 23.48
C HIS A 40 -5.48 5.33 24.00
N THR A 41 -4.89 4.49 23.14
CA THR A 41 -3.78 3.60 23.48
C THR A 41 -2.52 4.00 22.70
N ALA A 42 -2.20 5.30 22.72
CA ALA A 42 -1.01 5.85 22.07
C ALA A 42 0.30 5.28 22.62
N LYS A 43 0.29 4.76 23.86
CA LYS A 43 1.47 4.15 24.50
C LYS A 43 1.86 2.80 23.86
N SER A 44 0.98 2.18 23.06
CA SER A 44 1.19 0.85 22.49
C SER A 44 1.23 0.82 20.97
N ILE A 45 1.76 1.87 20.32
CA ILE A 45 1.96 1.93 18.86
C ILE A 45 2.76 0.71 18.34
N GLN A 46 3.78 0.28 19.09
CA GLN A 46 4.59 -0.90 18.74
C GLN A 46 3.78 -2.20 18.65
N LEU A 47 2.71 -2.36 19.44
CA LEU A 47 1.85 -3.53 19.35
C LEU A 47 1.05 -3.52 18.04
N TYR A 48 0.54 -2.35 17.63
CA TYR A 48 -0.15 -2.22 16.34
C TYR A 48 0.78 -2.51 15.17
N GLU A 49 2.01 -1.99 15.19
CA GLU A 49 3.04 -2.31 14.19
C GLU A 49 3.32 -3.81 14.13
N THR A 50 3.49 -4.45 15.29
CA THR A 50 3.78 -5.88 15.38
C THR A 50 2.64 -6.73 14.83
N ILE A 51 1.38 -6.34 15.10
CA ILE A 51 0.20 -7.04 14.56
C ILE A 51 0.13 -6.92 13.04
N VAL A 52 0.44 -5.75 12.47
CA VAL A 52 0.49 -5.54 11.02
C VAL A 52 1.58 -6.39 10.38
N ILE A 53 2.78 -6.41 10.97
CA ILE A 53 3.90 -7.24 10.51
C ILE A 53 3.54 -8.72 10.59
N ALA A 54 2.97 -9.17 11.70
CA ALA A 54 2.51 -10.55 11.89
C ALA A 54 1.44 -10.94 10.85
N GLY A 55 0.49 -10.06 10.55
CA GLY A 55 -0.51 -10.27 9.50
C GLY A 55 0.11 -10.42 8.12
N GLY A 56 1.10 -9.59 7.78
CA GLY A 56 1.85 -9.69 6.52
C GLY A 56 2.64 -10.99 6.39
N ILE A 57 3.29 -11.44 7.48
CA ILE A 57 4.02 -12.71 7.52
C ILE A 57 3.04 -13.88 7.34
N LEU A 58 1.93 -13.89 8.09
CA LEU A 58 0.90 -14.94 7.99
C LEU A 58 0.33 -15.02 6.58
N TRP A 59 0.03 -13.88 5.95
CA TRP A 59 -0.47 -13.86 4.57
C TRP A 59 0.58 -14.37 3.57
N ASN A 60 1.85 -14.01 3.74
CA ASN A 60 2.93 -14.48 2.87
C ASN A 60 3.12 -16.00 2.97
N ILE A 61 3.05 -16.55 4.18
CA ILE A 61 3.08 -18.00 4.41
C ILE A 61 1.86 -18.66 3.75
N PHE A 62 0.67 -18.08 3.92
CA PHE A 62 -0.55 -18.60 3.28
C PHE A 62 -0.43 -18.63 1.75
N TRP A 63 0.05 -17.54 1.15
CA TRP A 63 0.28 -17.42 -0.30
C TRP A 63 1.27 -18.46 -0.83
N ILE A 64 2.38 -18.70 -0.13
CA ILE A 64 3.36 -19.72 -0.51
C ILE A 64 2.79 -21.14 -0.36
N MET A 65 2.01 -21.39 0.69
CA MET A 65 1.42 -22.69 0.98
C MET A 65 0.20 -23.02 0.11
N GLU A 66 -0.44 -22.03 -0.52
CA GLU A 66 -1.60 -22.21 -1.41
C GLU A 66 -1.31 -23.21 -2.54
N SER A 67 -0.08 -23.24 -3.06
CA SER A 67 0.33 -24.18 -4.13
C SER A 67 0.25 -25.66 -3.73
N HIS A 68 0.31 -25.98 -2.43
CA HIS A 68 0.23 -27.37 -1.95
C HIS A 68 -1.16 -27.72 -1.40
N PHE A 69 -1.92 -26.71 -0.96
CA PHE A 69 -3.21 -26.92 -0.30
C PHE A 69 -4.34 -26.44 -1.22
N LYS A 70 -4.79 -27.31 -2.14
CA LYS A 70 -6.03 -27.08 -2.90
C LYS A 70 -7.22 -27.17 -1.95
N PHE A 71 -7.53 -26.09 -1.24
CA PHE A 71 -8.77 -25.92 -0.48
C PHE A 71 -9.96 -25.97 -1.47
N THR A 72 -10.43 -27.17 -1.78
CA THR A 72 -11.57 -27.38 -2.67
C THR A 72 -12.79 -27.69 -1.81
N GLY A 73 -13.71 -26.72 -1.67
CA GLY A 73 -14.96 -26.92 -0.93
C GLY A 73 -15.67 -25.64 -0.46
N GLN A 74 -16.79 -25.81 0.25
CA GLN A 74 -17.53 -24.72 0.90
C GLN A 74 -16.71 -23.87 1.91
N PRO A 75 -15.79 -24.43 2.73
CA PRO A 75 -15.01 -23.61 3.66
C PRO A 75 -14.05 -22.63 2.95
N ALA A 76 -13.60 -22.96 1.74
CA ALA A 76 -12.75 -22.08 0.94
C ALA A 76 -13.47 -20.79 0.51
N LYS A 77 -14.77 -20.89 0.18
CA LYS A 77 -15.59 -19.74 -0.20
C LYS A 77 -15.84 -18.79 0.97
N ILE A 78 -16.07 -19.35 2.18
CA ILE A 78 -16.25 -18.56 3.40
C ILE A 78 -14.94 -17.83 3.73
N PHE A 79 -13.81 -18.53 3.65
CA PHE A 79 -12.49 -17.94 3.87
C PHE A 79 -12.19 -16.82 2.87
N GLN A 80 -12.45 -17.04 1.58
CA GLN A 80 -12.33 -16.00 0.54
C GLN A 80 -13.24 -14.80 0.82
N GLY A 81 -14.47 -15.03 1.30
CA GLY A 81 -15.39 -13.97 1.68
C GLY A 81 -14.85 -13.11 2.83
N ILE A 82 -14.32 -13.75 3.89
CA ILE A 82 -13.72 -13.04 5.03
C ILE A 82 -12.49 -12.24 4.57
N MET A 83 -11.62 -12.84 3.75
CA MET A 83 -10.43 -12.16 3.23
C MET A 83 -10.80 -10.97 2.33
N GLY A 84 -11.82 -11.12 1.49
CA GLY A 84 -12.36 -10.04 0.67
C GLY A 84 -12.91 -8.89 1.51
N LEU A 85 -13.61 -9.19 2.61
CA LEU A 85 -14.09 -8.18 3.56
C LEU A 85 -12.92 -7.46 4.26
N CYS A 86 -11.92 -8.19 4.73
CA CYS A 86 -10.72 -7.59 5.34
C CYS A 86 -10.00 -6.66 4.36
N GLN A 87 -9.81 -7.08 3.11
CA GLN A 87 -9.23 -6.26 2.05
C GLN A 87 -10.09 -5.02 1.77
N GLY A 88 -11.41 -5.18 1.71
CA GLY A 88 -12.36 -4.07 1.52
C GLY A 88 -12.26 -3.03 2.63
N ILE A 89 -12.21 -3.45 3.89
CA ILE A 89 -12.05 -2.56 5.05
C ILE A 89 -10.70 -1.81 4.96
N PHE A 90 -9.62 -2.53 4.64
CA PHE A 90 -8.30 -1.93 4.49
C PHE A 90 -8.25 -0.88 3.37
N VAL A 91 -8.76 -1.21 2.19
CA VAL A 91 -8.80 -0.29 1.03
C VAL A 91 -9.70 0.91 1.32
N GLY A 92 -10.86 0.70 1.95
CA GLY A 92 -11.77 1.78 2.34
C GLY A 92 -11.11 2.75 3.32
N TYR A 93 -10.40 2.23 4.32
CA TYR A 93 -9.64 3.06 5.25
C TYR A 93 -8.49 3.81 4.57
N LEU A 94 -7.77 3.15 3.66
CA LEU A 94 -6.69 3.78 2.90
C LEU A 94 -7.20 4.91 2.02
N ALA A 95 -8.37 4.76 1.39
CA ALA A 95 -9.02 5.81 0.60
C ALA A 95 -9.38 7.04 1.46
N VAL A 96 -9.97 6.83 2.65
CA VAL A 96 -10.29 7.93 3.59
C VAL A 96 -9.01 8.62 4.07
N ALA A 97 -7.99 7.85 4.42
CA ALA A 97 -6.72 8.41 4.89
C ALA A 97 -6.01 9.23 3.81
N LEU A 98 -6.03 8.76 2.55
CA LEU A 98 -5.55 9.53 1.40
C LEU A 98 -6.36 10.81 1.18
N ALA A 99 -7.69 10.73 1.24
CA ALA A 99 -8.56 11.91 1.07
C ALA A 99 -8.29 12.97 2.13
N GLU A 100 -8.07 12.57 3.39
CA GLU A 100 -7.70 13.49 4.47
C GLU A 100 -6.31 14.08 4.28
N ALA A 101 -5.31 13.29 3.86
CA ALA A 101 -3.97 13.80 3.56
C ALA A 101 -3.99 14.81 2.39
N LEU A 102 -4.78 14.53 1.35
CA LEU A 102 -5.02 15.44 0.23
C LEU A 102 -5.70 16.73 0.69
N ASN A 103 -6.71 16.62 1.56
CA ASN A 103 -7.38 17.80 2.09
C ASN A 103 -6.43 18.64 2.97
N GLY A 104 -5.61 17.99 3.80
CA GLY A 104 -4.59 18.66 4.62
C GLY A 104 -3.56 19.42 3.77
N THR A 105 -3.04 18.79 2.71
CA THR A 105 -2.12 19.43 1.76
C THR A 105 -2.79 20.58 0.99
N ALA A 106 -4.05 20.41 0.56
CA ALA A 106 -4.82 21.47 -0.09
C ALA A 106 -5.08 22.69 0.83
N ILE A 107 -5.40 22.45 2.11
CA ILE A 107 -5.58 23.49 3.12
C ILE A 107 -4.25 24.22 3.38
N PHE A 108 -3.15 23.47 3.53
CA PHE A 108 -1.82 24.05 3.71
C PHE A 108 -1.45 24.96 2.53
N ALA A 109 -1.66 24.50 1.29
CA ALA A 109 -1.41 25.29 0.09
C ALA A 109 -2.28 26.57 0.03
N ARG A 110 -3.55 26.49 0.46
CA ARG A 110 -4.42 27.67 0.58
C ARG A 110 -3.92 28.66 1.64
N ARG A 111 -3.48 28.17 2.80
CA ARG A 111 -2.94 29.00 3.90
C ARG A 111 -1.59 29.64 3.55
N ALA A 112 -0.78 28.97 2.74
CA ALA A 112 0.46 29.51 2.18
C ALA A 112 0.23 30.57 1.07
N LYS A 113 -1.02 31.00 0.83
CA LYS A 113 -1.41 31.94 -0.24
C LYS A 113 -1.00 31.51 -1.66
N LEU A 114 -0.79 30.21 -1.90
CA LEU A 114 -0.52 29.63 -3.22
C LEU A 114 -1.80 29.40 -4.04
N GLN A 115 -2.80 30.29 -3.91
CA GLN A 115 -4.11 30.12 -4.55
C GLN A 115 -4.03 30.07 -6.09
N MET A 116 -3.06 30.78 -6.69
CA MET A 116 -2.78 30.70 -8.13
C MET A 116 -1.86 29.52 -8.52
N GLY A 117 -1.05 28.99 -7.59
CA GLY A 117 -0.09 27.92 -7.86
C GLY A 117 -0.70 26.52 -7.88
N LEU A 118 -1.77 26.29 -7.10
CA LEU A 118 -2.44 24.98 -7.02
C LEU A 118 -2.96 24.49 -8.37
N SER A 119 -3.56 25.37 -9.18
CA SER A 119 -4.03 25.02 -10.51
C SER A 119 -2.88 24.58 -11.43
N PHE A 120 -1.73 25.26 -11.37
CA PHE A 120 -0.52 24.89 -12.09
C PHE A 120 0.08 23.55 -11.62
N ILE A 121 0.03 23.25 -10.32
CA ILE A 121 0.50 21.96 -9.78
C ILE A 121 -0.38 20.82 -10.31
N VAL A 122 -1.71 20.97 -10.22
CA VAL A 122 -2.65 19.96 -10.72
C VAL A 122 -2.49 19.77 -12.24
N LEU A 123 -2.35 20.87 -12.99
CA LEU A 123 -2.09 20.83 -14.44
C LEU A 123 -0.78 20.09 -14.75
N SER A 124 0.30 20.39 -14.02
CA SER A 124 1.61 19.76 -14.23
C SER A 124 1.56 18.25 -13.97
N VAL A 125 0.84 17.83 -12.93
CA VAL A 125 0.61 16.41 -12.63
C VAL A 125 -0.23 15.74 -13.73
N ALA A 126 -1.28 16.41 -14.22
CA ALA A 126 -2.10 15.91 -15.31
C ALA A 126 -1.30 15.74 -16.60
N VAL A 127 -0.51 16.75 -16.98
CA VAL A 127 0.37 16.70 -18.15
C VAL A 127 1.41 15.59 -18.02
N GLY A 128 2.04 15.45 -16.84
CA GLY A 128 2.98 14.37 -16.57
C GLY A 128 2.34 12.98 -16.75
N LYS A 129 1.11 12.78 -16.28
CA LYS A 129 0.37 11.52 -16.48
C LYS A 129 0.04 11.26 -17.95
N VAL A 130 -0.39 12.29 -18.69
CA VAL A 130 -0.69 12.16 -20.13
C VAL A 130 0.57 11.79 -20.91
N LEU A 131 1.69 12.45 -20.64
CA LEU A 131 2.97 12.14 -21.27
C LEU A 131 3.44 10.73 -20.92
N ALA A 132 3.33 10.32 -19.65
CA ALA A 132 3.66 8.96 -19.23
C ALA A 132 2.80 7.91 -19.95
N SER A 133 1.48 8.15 -20.09
CA SER A 133 0.60 7.23 -20.81
C SER A 133 0.92 7.16 -22.31
N LEU A 134 1.29 8.28 -22.93
CA LEU A 134 1.68 8.32 -24.34
C LEU A 134 3.01 7.59 -24.57
N LEU A 135 3.99 7.78 -23.69
CA LEU A 135 5.26 7.06 -23.74
C LEU A 135 5.06 5.56 -23.54
N GLN A 136 4.19 5.17 -22.61
CA GLN A 136 3.88 3.76 -22.39
C GLN A 136 3.21 3.10 -23.61
N PHE A 137 2.32 3.84 -24.29
CA PHE A 137 1.69 3.37 -25.52
C PHE A 137 2.68 3.31 -26.69
N TYR A 138 3.57 4.29 -26.82
CA TYR A 138 4.60 4.31 -27.86
C TYR A 138 5.61 3.17 -27.71
N ASN A 139 5.98 2.83 -26.48
CA ASN A 139 7.01 1.82 -26.21
C ASN A 139 6.47 0.38 -26.17
N ASP A 140 5.17 0.16 -26.43
CA ASP A 140 4.49 -1.15 -26.39
C ASP A 140 4.81 -1.96 -25.12
N TRP A 141 5.01 -1.30 -23.97
CA TRP A 141 5.31 -1.95 -22.68
C TRP A 141 4.13 -2.77 -22.11
N VAL A 142 3.02 -2.83 -22.85
CA VAL A 142 1.79 -3.55 -22.51
C VAL A 142 1.49 -4.61 -23.58
N ASN A 143 2.53 -5.32 -24.04
CA ASN A 143 2.42 -6.58 -24.78
C ASN A 143 3.21 -7.69 -24.07
#